data_AF-A0A8J7A831-F1
#
_entry.id   AF-A0A8J7A831-F1
#
_cell.length_a   1.000
_cell.length_b   1.000
_cell.length_c   1.000
_cell.angle_alpha   90.00
_cell.angle_beta   90.00
_cell.angle_gamma   90.00
#
_symmetry.space_group_name_H-M   'P 1'
#
loop_
_entity.id
_entity.type
_entity.pdbx_description
1 polymer ?
#
loop_
_entity_poly.entity_id
_entity_poly.type
_entity_poly.pdbx_seq_one_letter_code
_entity_poly.pdbx_strand_id
1 'polypeptide(L)'
;MRTIFAKTIAIATSAASISITSLMVIAPAQAASFTGFSFKTNVTATPINDPTGNLLNDPTRDIRLDSVEFNGRSISNFEVVKQAEILQNDTYTLPDSSVLGVLNSGRGLNTADDDLLVEGPSKPNPTAQDIADSLGNLNLNSILVTRENANKASIEVSFANPVNTFFFWERGGTAGGTVAGDSDLLVEALDDNNAVIATYKILRQNYTKADYNISTVVAPILNNGPFNIGSIGITLDGITTKTLRLTSSNNNGLIPNIPNDNGPDFKVVAAKVEVVPEPTTIVGVLVASGLGIILKRKRTVTP
;
A
#
# COMPACT_ATOMS: atom_id res chain seq x y z
N MET A 1 88.47 -24.73 33.64
CA MET A 1 88.07 -24.58 32.23
C MET A 1 86.57 -24.85 32.12
N ARG A 2 85.83 -23.95 31.44
CA ARG A 2 84.49 -24.12 30.83
C ARG A 2 83.28 -24.27 31.78
N THR A 3 82.57 -23.19 32.10
CA THR A 3 81.35 -22.59 31.45
C THR A 3 79.99 -23.19 31.87
N ILE A 4 79.28 -22.41 32.72
CA ILE A 4 77.88 -21.93 32.68
C ILE A 4 76.85 -22.74 31.85
N PHE A 5 75.70 -23.10 32.44
CA PHE A 5 74.34 -22.56 32.11
C PHE A 5 73.23 -23.23 32.93
N ALA A 6 72.47 -22.40 33.66
CA ALA A 6 71.19 -22.74 34.26
C ALA A 6 70.12 -22.86 33.17
N LYS A 7 69.21 -23.84 33.30
CA LYS A 7 67.99 -23.94 32.48
C LYS A 7 66.77 -23.88 33.38
N THR A 8 66.14 -22.72 33.37
CA THR A 8 64.77 -22.44 33.81
C THR A 8 63.81 -23.17 32.87
N ILE A 9 62.92 -24.01 33.40
CA ILE A 9 61.76 -24.53 32.65
C ILE A 9 60.52 -23.80 33.16
N ALA A 10 59.95 -22.98 32.29
CA ALA A 10 58.73 -22.23 32.52
C ALA A 10 57.51 -23.17 32.50
N ILE A 11 56.63 -22.99 33.49
CA ILE A 11 55.31 -23.61 33.53
C ILE A 11 54.44 -22.89 32.51
N ALA A 12 54.09 -23.56 31.42
CA ALA A 12 53.12 -23.06 30.45
C ALA A 12 51.71 -23.13 31.05
N THR A 13 51.21 -22.02 31.60
CA THR A 13 49.79 -21.83 31.86
C THR A 13 49.06 -21.69 30.52
N SER A 14 48.43 -22.76 30.06
CA SER A 14 47.49 -22.74 28.93
C SER A 14 46.23 -21.96 29.33
N ALA A 15 46.12 -20.72 28.87
CA ALA A 15 44.88 -19.96 28.91
C ALA A 15 43.91 -20.59 27.89
N ALA A 16 42.88 -21.27 28.37
CA ALA A 16 41.77 -21.73 27.54
C ALA A 16 40.95 -20.51 27.10
N SER A 17 41.19 -20.01 25.89
CA SER A 17 40.29 -19.06 25.25
C SER A 17 38.98 -19.78 24.92
N ILE A 18 37.96 -19.56 25.75
CA ILE A 18 36.59 -19.97 25.44
C ILE A 18 36.09 -18.99 24.37
N SER A 19 36.21 -19.38 23.11
CA SER A 19 35.55 -18.70 22.00
C SER A 19 34.05 -18.75 22.25
N ILE A 20 33.43 -17.59 22.48
CA ILE A 20 31.98 -17.44 22.46
C ILE A 20 31.57 -17.64 21.00
N THR A 21 31.21 -18.87 20.64
CA THR A 21 30.45 -19.13 19.41
C THR A 21 29.14 -18.36 19.55
N SER A 22 29.07 -17.23 18.86
CA SER A 22 27.84 -16.53 18.56
C SER A 22 26.91 -17.54 17.90
N LEU A 23 25.93 -18.05 18.66
CA LEU A 23 24.81 -18.79 18.09
C LEU A 23 24.07 -17.78 17.21
N MET A 24 24.41 -17.71 15.93
CA MET A 24 23.54 -17.11 14.95
C MET A 24 22.32 -18.01 14.89
N VAL A 25 21.29 -17.63 15.64
CA VAL A 25 19.95 -18.16 15.44
C VAL A 25 19.57 -17.70 14.03
N ILE A 26 19.73 -18.58 13.05
CA ILE A 26 19.14 -18.42 11.73
C ILE A 26 17.64 -18.57 11.99
N ALA A 27 16.99 -17.44 12.29
CA ALA A 27 15.54 -17.39 12.24
C ALA A 27 15.16 -17.82 10.81
N PRO A 28 14.22 -18.76 10.64
CA PRO A 28 13.73 -19.10 9.31
C PRO A 28 13.32 -17.79 8.63
N ALA A 29 13.73 -17.58 7.38
CA ALA A 29 13.31 -16.43 6.60
C ALA A 29 11.78 -16.43 6.57
N GLN A 30 11.17 -15.56 7.36
CA GLN A 30 9.73 -15.43 7.40
C GLN A 30 9.32 -14.92 6.02
N ALA A 31 8.42 -15.64 5.36
CA ALA A 31 7.81 -15.14 4.13
C ALA A 31 7.22 -13.76 4.43
N ALA A 32 7.52 -12.79 3.59
CA ALA A 32 7.01 -11.44 3.80
C ALA A 32 5.49 -11.46 3.78
N SER A 33 4.89 -10.71 4.69
CA SER A 33 3.45 -10.55 4.78
C SER A 33 3.09 -9.08 4.66
N PHE A 34 1.88 -8.84 4.17
CA PHE A 34 1.23 -7.55 4.31
C PHE A 34 0.46 -7.50 5.62
N THR A 35 0.54 -6.36 6.29
CA THR A 35 -0.32 -5.99 7.42
C THR A 35 -1.16 -4.77 7.05
N GLY A 36 -2.49 -4.90 7.14
CA GLY A 36 -3.43 -3.80 6.88
C GLY A 36 -3.57 -2.86 8.08
N PHE A 37 -3.80 -1.57 7.82
CA PHE A 37 -3.99 -0.54 8.83
C PHE A 37 -4.89 0.60 8.34
N SER A 38 -5.49 1.34 9.28
CA SER A 38 -6.23 2.57 8.98
C SER A 38 -5.34 3.79 9.13
N PHE A 39 -5.60 4.82 8.34
CA PHE A 39 -4.90 6.11 8.41
C PHE A 39 -5.89 7.25 8.16
N LYS A 40 -5.54 8.44 8.64
CA LYS A 40 -6.30 9.66 8.34
C LYS A 40 -5.71 10.32 7.09
N THR A 41 -6.57 10.74 6.17
CA THR A 41 -6.17 11.47 4.96
C THR A 41 -6.27 12.96 5.22
N ASN A 42 -5.23 13.72 4.89
CA ASN A 42 -5.26 15.18 4.90
C ASN A 42 -5.17 15.67 3.46
N VAL A 43 -6.12 16.53 3.08
CA VAL A 43 -6.30 16.97 1.70
C VAL A 43 -6.51 18.48 1.63
N THR A 44 -6.17 19.04 0.46
CA THR A 44 -6.57 20.37 0.04
C THR A 44 -7.53 20.23 -1.14
N ALA A 45 -8.67 20.90 -1.07
CA ALA A 45 -9.58 21.03 -2.21
C ALA A 45 -9.44 22.44 -2.82
N THR A 46 -9.73 22.57 -4.11
CA THR A 46 -9.68 23.86 -4.80
C THR A 46 -10.57 24.89 -4.09
N PRO A 47 -10.06 26.11 -3.82
CA PRO A 47 -10.84 27.14 -3.15
C PRO A 47 -12.13 27.47 -3.91
N ILE A 48 -13.25 27.52 -3.20
CA ILE A 48 -14.49 28.03 -3.75
C ILE A 48 -14.65 29.48 -3.32
N ASN A 49 -15.16 30.33 -4.20
CA ASN A 49 -15.85 31.56 -3.81
C ASN A 49 -17.22 31.22 -3.18
N ASP A 50 -17.27 30.30 -2.20
CA ASP A 50 -18.50 29.83 -1.56
C ASP A 50 -18.53 30.29 -0.09
N PRO A 51 -19.52 31.11 0.30
CA PRO A 51 -19.68 31.58 1.67
C PRO A 51 -20.03 30.48 2.69
N THR A 52 -20.30 29.23 2.30
CA THR A 52 -20.62 28.12 3.23
C THR A 52 -19.40 27.39 3.80
N GLY A 53 -18.20 27.61 3.24
CA GLY A 53 -16.91 27.20 3.83
C GLY A 53 -16.60 25.70 3.88
N ASN A 54 -17.40 24.84 3.22
CA ASN A 54 -17.26 23.38 3.34
C ASN A 54 -16.58 22.74 2.10
N LEU A 55 -15.35 23.19 1.79
CA LEU A 55 -14.60 22.85 0.57
C LEU A 55 -14.47 21.33 0.30
N LEU A 56 -14.35 20.52 1.35
CA LEU A 56 -14.13 19.07 1.23
C LEU A 56 -15.41 18.28 0.87
N ASN A 57 -16.56 18.94 0.85
CA ASN A 57 -17.85 18.32 0.54
C ASN A 57 -18.40 18.73 -0.84
N ASP A 58 -17.70 19.57 -1.62
CA ASP A 58 -18.03 19.77 -3.03
C ASP A 58 -17.35 18.67 -3.86
N PRO A 59 -18.10 17.65 -4.33
CA PRO A 59 -17.54 16.49 -5.01
C PRO A 59 -17.03 16.80 -6.43
N THR A 60 -17.28 18.02 -6.93
CA THR A 60 -16.89 18.42 -8.27
C THR A 60 -15.52 19.07 -8.32
N ARG A 61 -14.90 19.35 -7.17
CA ARG A 61 -13.61 20.03 -7.03
C ARG A 61 -12.44 19.09 -7.12
N ASP A 62 -11.30 19.66 -7.47
CA ASP A 62 -10.05 18.95 -7.39
C ASP A 62 -9.59 18.76 -5.95
N ILE A 63 -9.05 17.59 -5.64
CA ILE A 63 -8.60 17.20 -4.31
C ILE A 63 -7.16 16.71 -4.40
N ARG A 64 -6.26 17.50 -3.81
CA ARG A 64 -4.86 17.13 -3.62
C ARG A 64 -4.66 16.38 -2.31
N LEU A 65 -3.96 15.26 -2.37
CA LEU A 65 -3.38 14.62 -1.19
C LEU A 65 -2.19 15.44 -0.66
N ASP A 66 -2.30 15.93 0.57
CA ASP A 66 -1.20 16.64 1.23
C ASP A 66 -0.37 15.71 2.12
N SER A 67 -1.05 14.89 2.92
CA SER A 67 -0.40 13.93 3.81
C SER A 67 -1.35 12.84 4.28
N VAL A 68 -0.79 11.80 4.88
CA VAL A 68 -1.52 10.80 5.67
C VAL A 68 -0.98 10.76 7.09
N GLU A 69 -1.85 10.51 8.06
CA GLU A 69 -1.48 10.29 9.46
C GLU A 69 -1.71 8.83 9.85
N PHE A 70 -0.65 8.15 10.27
CA PHE A 70 -0.68 6.78 10.78
C PHE A 70 0.36 6.60 11.88
N ASN A 71 0.02 5.89 12.95
CA ASN A 71 0.90 5.66 14.11
C ASN A 71 1.56 6.95 14.66
N GLY A 72 0.80 8.05 14.70
CA GLY A 72 1.28 9.35 15.18
C GLY A 72 2.32 10.03 14.28
N ARG A 73 2.53 9.53 13.06
CA ARG A 73 3.42 10.12 12.06
C ARG A 73 2.61 10.71 10.92
N SER A 74 3.01 11.90 10.48
CA SER A 74 2.54 12.48 9.22
C SER A 74 3.51 12.08 8.10
N ILE A 75 2.98 11.54 7.02
CA ILE A 75 3.72 11.14 5.82
C ILE A 75 3.21 12.01 4.68
N SER A 76 4.11 12.77 4.05
CA SER A 76 3.83 13.62 2.88
C SER A 76 4.78 13.38 1.71
N ASN A 77 5.86 12.63 1.93
CA ASN A 77 6.82 12.25 0.88
C ASN A 77 6.38 10.93 0.25
N PHE A 78 5.48 11.03 -0.73
CA PHE A 78 4.93 9.89 -1.44
C PHE A 78 5.75 9.51 -2.68
N GLU A 79 5.84 8.22 -2.92
CA GLU A 79 6.14 7.63 -4.21
C GLU A 79 4.83 7.41 -4.96
N VAL A 80 4.76 7.93 -6.18
CA VAL A 80 3.62 7.75 -7.09
C VAL A 80 3.98 6.74 -8.17
N VAL A 81 2.96 6.16 -8.82
CA VAL A 81 3.19 5.21 -9.91
C VAL A 81 3.96 5.89 -11.04
N LYS A 82 4.97 5.22 -11.57
CA LYS A 82 5.80 5.70 -12.69
C LYS A 82 5.60 4.90 -13.96
N GLN A 83 5.28 3.62 -13.82
CA GLN A 83 5.08 2.71 -14.92
C GLN A 83 3.92 1.79 -14.58
N ALA A 84 3.24 1.34 -15.61
CA ALA A 84 2.21 0.32 -15.49
C ALA A 84 2.32 -0.67 -16.65
N GLU A 85 1.81 -1.87 -16.42
CA GLU A 85 1.62 -2.91 -17.43
C GLU A 85 0.20 -3.46 -17.26
N ILE A 86 -0.48 -3.71 -18.38
CA ILE A 86 -1.80 -4.34 -18.38
C ILE A 86 -1.59 -5.82 -18.68
N LEU A 87 -1.76 -6.66 -17.65
CA LEU A 87 -1.67 -8.11 -17.80
C LEU A 87 -2.96 -8.70 -18.36
N GLN A 88 -4.10 -8.14 -17.92
CA GLN A 88 -5.42 -8.59 -18.32
C GLN A 88 -6.41 -7.43 -18.25
N ASN A 89 -7.20 -7.26 -19.30
CA ASN A 89 -8.36 -6.37 -19.31
C ASN A 89 -9.45 -7.07 -20.12
N ASP A 90 -10.26 -7.85 -19.42
CA ASP A 90 -11.38 -8.53 -20.06
C ASP A 90 -12.38 -7.49 -20.61
N THR A 91 -13.11 -7.88 -21.65
CA THR A 91 -14.06 -7.00 -22.32
C THR A 91 -15.50 -7.45 -22.13
N TYR A 92 -16.43 -6.51 -22.27
CA TYR A 92 -17.86 -6.75 -22.31
C TYR A 92 -18.49 -5.92 -23.43
N THR A 93 -19.65 -6.37 -23.92
CA THR A 93 -20.39 -5.73 -25.01
C THR A 93 -21.62 -5.03 -24.45
N LEU A 94 -21.79 -3.75 -24.78
CA LEU A 94 -22.96 -2.97 -24.44
C LEU A 94 -24.15 -3.26 -25.37
N PRO A 95 -25.38 -2.87 -25.00
CA PRO A 95 -26.58 -3.06 -25.85
C PRO A 95 -26.48 -2.40 -27.24
N ASP A 96 -25.66 -1.36 -27.38
CA ASP A 96 -25.38 -0.68 -28.65
C ASP A 96 -24.28 -1.36 -29.49
N SER A 97 -23.85 -2.56 -29.08
CA SER A 97 -22.77 -3.36 -29.68
C SER A 97 -21.36 -2.78 -29.53
N SER A 98 -21.17 -1.70 -28.77
CA SER A 98 -19.82 -1.24 -28.42
C SER A 98 -19.12 -2.23 -27.47
N VAL A 99 -17.80 -2.38 -27.64
CA VAL A 99 -16.97 -3.27 -26.82
C VAL A 99 -16.08 -2.43 -25.93
N LEU A 100 -16.17 -2.67 -24.63
CA LEU A 100 -15.45 -1.95 -23.59
C LEU A 100 -14.70 -2.91 -22.69
N GLY A 101 -13.64 -2.42 -22.07
CA GLY A 101 -12.87 -3.16 -21.07
C GLY A 101 -13.40 -2.94 -19.66
N VAL A 102 -13.14 -3.90 -18.80
CA VAL A 102 -13.37 -3.82 -17.36
C VAL A 102 -12.54 -2.68 -16.74
N LEU A 103 -11.32 -2.46 -17.25
CA LEU A 103 -10.41 -1.42 -16.79
C LEU A 103 -10.66 -0.10 -17.53
N ASN A 104 -10.79 0.97 -16.75
CA ASN A 104 -11.05 2.32 -17.22
C ASN A 104 -10.20 3.33 -16.42
N SER A 105 -9.93 4.49 -17.01
CA SER A 105 -9.32 5.62 -16.31
C SER A 105 -10.37 6.71 -16.08
N GLY A 106 -10.52 7.13 -14.83
CA GLY A 106 -11.49 8.14 -14.39
C GLY A 106 -10.81 9.37 -13.82
N ARG A 107 -11.51 10.50 -13.91
CA ARG A 107 -11.11 11.78 -13.33
C ARG A 107 -12.31 12.52 -12.74
N GLY A 108 -12.09 13.67 -12.11
CA GLY A 108 -13.18 14.49 -11.56
C GLY A 108 -14.06 15.12 -12.65
N LEU A 109 -15.29 15.53 -12.28
CA LEU A 109 -16.26 16.10 -13.23
C LEU A 109 -15.83 17.47 -13.77
N ASN A 110 -15.32 18.37 -12.92
CA ASN A 110 -14.93 19.73 -13.28
C ASN A 110 -13.42 19.99 -13.05
N THR A 111 -12.64 18.95 -12.76
CA THR A 111 -11.21 19.05 -12.43
C THR A 111 -10.34 19.39 -13.63
N ALA A 112 -10.77 19.08 -14.86
CA ALA A 112 -10.06 19.48 -16.07
C ALA A 112 -9.96 21.01 -16.25
N ASP A 113 -10.91 21.73 -15.66
CA ASP A 113 -10.99 23.20 -15.68
C ASP A 113 -10.42 23.82 -14.39
N ASP A 114 -9.82 23.00 -13.53
CA ASP A 114 -9.24 23.33 -12.23
C ASP A 114 -7.71 23.21 -12.30
N ASP A 115 -6.98 24.18 -11.72
CA ASP A 115 -5.52 24.27 -11.85
C ASP A 115 -4.75 23.77 -10.61
N LEU A 116 -5.44 23.17 -9.62
CA LEU A 116 -4.80 22.71 -8.39
C LEU A 116 -3.73 21.65 -8.64
N LEU A 117 -4.04 20.58 -9.38
CA LEU A 117 -3.09 19.58 -9.85
C LEU A 117 -3.48 18.97 -11.19
N VAL A 118 -2.47 18.65 -12.00
CA VAL A 118 -2.68 17.87 -13.24
C VAL A 118 -3.27 16.49 -12.90
N GLU A 119 -4.36 16.17 -13.58
CA GLU A 119 -5.09 14.91 -13.46
C GLU A 119 -4.71 13.90 -14.56
N GLY A 120 -5.08 12.64 -14.34
CA GLY A 120 -5.05 11.60 -15.37
C GLY A 120 -6.21 11.72 -16.38
N PRO A 121 -6.14 10.98 -17.49
CA PRO A 121 -7.18 11.01 -18.52
C PRO A 121 -8.51 10.38 -18.06
N SER A 122 -9.62 10.83 -18.65
CA SER A 122 -10.91 10.13 -18.62
C SER A 122 -11.02 9.28 -19.88
N LYS A 123 -10.84 7.96 -19.75
CA LYS A 123 -10.67 7.09 -20.92
C LYS A 123 -11.07 5.63 -20.65
N PRO A 124 -12.00 5.06 -21.42
CA PRO A 124 -12.22 3.62 -21.42
C PRO A 124 -11.08 2.91 -22.15
N ASN A 125 -10.76 1.68 -21.73
CA ASN A 125 -9.63 0.92 -22.27
C ASN A 125 -8.31 1.73 -22.25
N PRO A 126 -7.86 2.20 -21.06
CA PRO A 126 -6.63 2.97 -20.96
C PRO A 126 -5.44 2.12 -21.42
N THR A 127 -4.43 2.80 -21.95
CA THR A 127 -3.10 2.21 -22.17
C THR A 127 -2.32 2.17 -20.86
N ALA A 128 -1.20 1.45 -20.86
CA ALA A 128 -0.24 1.48 -19.75
C ALA A 128 0.19 2.91 -19.36
N GLN A 129 0.40 3.79 -20.35
CA GLN A 129 0.76 5.18 -20.07
C GLN A 129 -0.41 5.94 -19.44
N ASP A 130 -1.63 5.76 -19.93
CA ASP A 130 -2.81 6.40 -19.33
C ASP A 130 -2.98 5.98 -17.85
N ILE A 131 -2.69 4.73 -17.51
CA ILE A 131 -2.71 4.24 -16.11
C ILE A 131 -1.62 4.90 -15.28
N ALA A 132 -0.40 4.98 -15.80
CA ALA A 132 0.71 5.65 -15.13
C ALA A 132 0.40 7.15 -14.91
N ASP A 133 -0.26 7.81 -15.86
CA ASP A 133 -0.66 9.21 -15.74
C ASP A 133 -1.76 9.39 -14.67
N SER A 134 -2.72 8.46 -14.58
CA SER A 134 -3.79 8.51 -13.58
C SER A 134 -3.34 8.20 -12.15
N LEU A 135 -2.41 7.26 -11.99
CA LEU A 135 -1.89 6.88 -10.67
C LEU A 135 -0.60 7.63 -10.29
N GLY A 136 0.03 8.31 -11.25
CA GLY A 136 1.34 8.96 -11.11
C GLY A 136 1.32 10.39 -10.60
N ASN A 137 0.25 10.78 -9.90
CA ASN A 137 0.03 12.12 -9.38
C ASN A 137 -0.64 12.07 -7.99
N LEU A 138 -0.68 13.20 -7.28
CA LEU A 138 -1.31 13.33 -5.95
C LEU A 138 -2.74 13.89 -6.00
N ASN A 139 -3.33 13.96 -7.20
CA ASN A 139 -4.72 14.31 -7.41
C ASN A 139 -5.56 13.05 -7.12
N LEU A 140 -6.42 13.12 -6.10
CA LEU A 140 -7.25 12.01 -5.62
C LEU A 140 -8.53 11.81 -6.45
N ASN A 141 -8.85 12.72 -7.36
CA ASN A 141 -9.92 12.54 -8.34
C ASN A 141 -9.47 11.66 -9.51
N SER A 142 -8.16 11.56 -9.77
CA SER A 142 -7.58 10.65 -10.77
C SER A 142 -7.54 9.22 -10.24
N ILE A 143 -8.43 8.37 -10.73
CA ILE A 143 -8.57 6.98 -10.25
C ILE A 143 -8.60 6.00 -11.41
N LEU A 144 -8.22 4.76 -11.15
CA LEU A 144 -8.59 3.67 -12.03
C LEU A 144 -9.97 3.17 -11.63
N VAL A 145 -10.84 3.05 -12.61
CA VAL A 145 -12.20 2.52 -12.44
C VAL A 145 -12.21 1.11 -12.98
N THR A 146 -12.62 0.16 -12.15
CA THR A 146 -12.79 -1.21 -12.60
C THR A 146 -14.22 -1.68 -12.43
N ARG A 147 -14.66 -2.54 -13.33
CA ARG A 147 -16.00 -3.13 -13.30
C ARG A 147 -15.87 -4.57 -12.82
N GLU A 148 -15.59 -4.77 -11.53
CA GLU A 148 -15.31 -6.09 -10.92
C GLU A 148 -16.42 -7.09 -11.25
N ASN A 149 -17.69 -6.68 -11.17
CA ASN A 149 -18.80 -7.56 -11.55
C ASN A 149 -18.83 -7.88 -13.05
N ALA A 150 -18.23 -7.05 -13.91
CA ALA A 150 -18.24 -7.26 -15.34
C ALA A 150 -17.21 -8.26 -15.85
N ASN A 151 -16.03 -8.41 -15.21
CA ASN A 151 -15.11 -9.56 -15.33
C ASN A 151 -13.79 -9.26 -14.56
N LYS A 152 -12.63 -9.67 -15.07
CA LYS A 152 -11.32 -9.47 -14.45
C LYS A 152 -10.50 -8.37 -15.15
N ALA A 153 -9.84 -7.56 -14.33
CA ALA A 153 -8.75 -6.68 -14.74
C ALA A 153 -7.53 -6.92 -13.84
N SER A 154 -6.35 -7.02 -14.43
CA SER A 154 -5.09 -7.22 -13.71
C SER A 154 -4.01 -6.33 -14.32
N ILE A 155 -3.38 -5.54 -13.47
CA ILE A 155 -2.30 -4.62 -13.87
C ILE A 155 -1.12 -4.80 -12.94
N GLU A 156 0.06 -4.46 -13.43
CA GLU A 156 1.23 -4.20 -12.60
C GLU A 156 1.51 -2.71 -12.60
N VAL A 157 1.87 -2.16 -11.43
CA VAL A 157 2.27 -0.76 -11.26
C VAL A 157 3.60 -0.70 -10.54
N SER A 158 4.50 0.16 -11.01
CA SER A 158 5.84 0.28 -10.45
C SER A 158 6.15 1.70 -10.01
N PHE A 159 6.87 1.80 -8.88
CA PHE A 159 7.38 3.02 -8.27
C PHE A 159 8.85 3.24 -8.65
N ALA A 160 9.33 4.48 -8.55
CA ALA A 160 10.74 4.78 -8.85
C ALA A 160 11.69 4.10 -7.86
N ASN A 161 11.32 4.14 -6.57
CA ASN A 161 12.12 3.65 -5.46
C ASN A 161 11.45 2.45 -4.75
N PRO A 162 12.23 1.54 -4.13
CA PRO A 162 11.66 0.51 -3.29
C PRO A 162 10.93 1.10 -2.08
N VAL A 163 9.70 0.65 -1.88
CA VAL A 163 8.75 1.08 -0.84
C VAL A 163 8.23 -0.11 -0.07
N ASN A 164 7.71 0.13 1.13
CA ASN A 164 7.14 -0.92 1.99
C ASN A 164 5.73 -0.58 2.48
N THR A 165 5.25 0.63 2.29
CA THR A 165 3.92 1.04 2.75
C THR A 165 3.13 1.61 1.59
N PHE A 166 1.88 1.17 1.46
CA PHE A 166 0.99 1.52 0.36
C PHE A 166 -0.32 2.03 0.93
N PHE A 167 -0.81 3.13 0.37
CA PHE A 167 -2.05 3.78 0.77
C PHE A 167 -3.02 3.71 -0.40
N PHE A 168 -4.16 3.10 -0.15
CA PHE A 168 -5.23 2.95 -1.12
C PHE A 168 -6.39 3.86 -0.74
N TRP A 169 -6.99 4.46 -1.75
CA TRP A 169 -8.30 5.08 -1.67
C TRP A 169 -9.21 4.41 -2.67
N GLU A 170 -10.48 4.22 -2.30
CA GLU A 170 -11.50 3.64 -3.16
C GLU A 170 -12.78 4.45 -3.07
N ARG A 171 -13.47 4.57 -4.20
CA ARG A 171 -14.82 5.11 -4.23
C ARG A 171 -15.80 4.14 -3.56
N GLY A 172 -16.53 4.63 -2.56
CA GLY A 172 -17.50 3.85 -1.81
C GLY A 172 -18.94 4.12 -2.22
N GLY A 173 -19.85 4.09 -1.24
CA GLY A 173 -21.27 4.33 -1.47
C GLY A 173 -21.64 5.82 -1.56
N THR A 174 -22.94 6.09 -1.64
CA THR A 174 -23.51 7.45 -1.70
C THR A 174 -23.02 8.34 -0.56
N ALA A 175 -22.73 9.61 -0.86
CA ALA A 175 -22.29 10.60 0.12
C ALA A 175 -23.16 10.61 1.39
N GLY A 176 -22.52 10.63 2.56
CA GLY A 176 -23.18 10.58 3.88
C GLY A 176 -23.62 9.19 4.34
N GLY A 177 -23.61 8.18 3.45
CA GLY A 177 -23.88 6.77 3.79
C GLY A 177 -22.79 6.11 4.63
N THR A 178 -22.96 4.85 5.01
CA THR A 178 -22.01 4.10 5.86
C THR A 178 -20.93 3.35 5.08
N VAL A 179 -21.10 3.18 3.77
CA VAL A 179 -20.20 2.41 2.90
C VAL A 179 -18.98 3.25 2.52
N ALA A 180 -17.80 2.82 2.96
CA ALA A 180 -16.51 3.48 2.68
C ALA A 180 -15.85 2.96 1.40
N GLY A 181 -15.89 1.66 1.13
CA GLY A 181 -15.49 1.04 -0.14
C GLY A 181 -16.50 -0.04 -0.51
N ASP A 182 -16.64 -0.35 -1.80
CA ASP A 182 -17.72 -1.20 -2.30
C ASP A 182 -17.24 -2.50 -2.96
N SER A 183 -15.93 -2.67 -3.09
CA SER A 183 -15.32 -3.76 -3.84
C SER A 183 -14.12 -4.42 -3.14
N ASP A 184 -13.62 -5.52 -3.72
CA ASP A 184 -12.40 -6.15 -3.24
C ASP A 184 -11.26 -6.00 -4.28
N LEU A 185 -10.02 -5.88 -3.79
CA LEU A 185 -8.82 -5.76 -4.62
C LEU A 185 -7.74 -6.74 -4.12
N LEU A 186 -7.25 -7.62 -5.00
CA LEU A 186 -6.08 -8.44 -4.71
C LEU A 186 -4.82 -7.64 -5.00
N VAL A 187 -3.94 -7.54 -4.01
CA VAL A 187 -2.66 -6.85 -4.07
C VAL A 187 -1.54 -7.87 -3.86
N GLU A 188 -0.62 -7.95 -4.80
CA GLU A 188 0.57 -8.79 -4.71
C GLU A 188 1.82 -7.91 -4.82
N ALA A 189 2.76 -8.05 -3.89
CA ALA A 189 4.09 -7.47 -4.04
C ALA A 189 4.94 -8.41 -4.89
N LEU A 190 5.70 -7.86 -5.83
CA LEU A 190 6.61 -8.63 -6.68
C LEU A 190 8.08 -8.34 -6.34
N ASP A 191 8.97 -9.30 -6.53
CA ASP A 191 10.41 -9.04 -6.57
C ASP A 191 10.87 -8.62 -7.98
N ASP A 192 12.17 -8.33 -8.14
CA ASP A 192 12.77 -7.94 -9.42
C ASP A 192 12.72 -9.07 -10.50
N ASN A 193 12.33 -10.29 -10.13
CA ASN A 193 12.14 -11.42 -11.04
C ASN A 193 10.65 -11.71 -11.32
N ASN A 194 9.75 -10.78 -10.96
CA ASN A 194 8.30 -10.91 -11.05
C ASN A 194 7.70 -12.06 -10.21
N ALA A 195 8.44 -12.56 -9.21
CA ALA A 195 7.91 -13.54 -8.27
C ALA A 195 7.08 -12.83 -7.20
N VAL A 196 5.93 -13.41 -6.85
CA VAL A 196 5.08 -12.91 -5.77
C VAL A 196 5.77 -13.16 -4.42
N ILE A 197 6.07 -12.09 -3.69
CA ILE A 197 6.74 -12.15 -2.38
C ILE A 197 5.79 -11.90 -1.21
N ALA A 198 4.62 -11.30 -1.46
CA ALA A 198 3.55 -11.16 -0.49
C ALA A 198 2.20 -10.94 -1.21
N THR A 199 1.10 -11.36 -0.58
CA THR A 199 -0.26 -11.20 -1.11
C THR A 199 -1.18 -10.68 -0.01
N TYR A 200 -2.06 -9.74 -0.36
CA TYR A 200 -3.12 -9.22 0.49
C TYR A 200 -4.39 -9.02 -0.32
N LYS A 201 -5.54 -9.48 0.17
CA LYS A 201 -6.82 -9.14 -0.43
C LYS A 201 -7.47 -8.04 0.41
N ILE A 202 -7.53 -6.84 -0.13
CA ILE A 202 -8.34 -5.76 0.44
C ILE A 202 -9.79 -6.15 0.22
N LEU A 203 -10.55 -6.28 1.30
CA LEU A 203 -12.00 -6.52 1.25
C LEU A 203 -12.73 -5.20 1.42
N ARG A 204 -13.92 -5.07 0.82
CA ARG A 204 -14.77 -3.87 0.95
C ARG A 204 -15.00 -3.38 2.38
N GLN A 205 -15.03 -4.32 3.33
CA GLN A 205 -15.21 -4.05 4.76
C GLN A 205 -13.95 -3.55 5.50
N ASN A 206 -12.78 -3.58 4.84
CA ASN A 206 -11.54 -3.11 5.44
C ASN A 206 -11.34 -1.59 5.28
N TYR A 207 -12.09 -0.94 4.38
CA TYR A 207 -12.01 0.50 4.18
C TYR A 207 -12.62 1.29 5.34
N THR A 208 -11.94 2.37 5.70
CA THR A 208 -12.45 3.41 6.61
C THR A 208 -12.73 4.69 5.84
N LYS A 209 -13.67 5.52 6.29
CA LYS A 209 -13.96 6.79 5.59
C LYS A 209 -12.75 7.72 5.60
N ALA A 210 -12.50 8.35 4.46
CA ALA A 210 -11.47 9.37 4.28
C ALA A 210 -11.99 10.81 4.47
N ASP A 211 -13.29 10.97 4.77
CA ASP A 211 -13.98 12.23 5.09
C ASP A 211 -13.96 13.31 3.98
N TYR A 212 -13.97 12.87 2.72
CA TYR A 212 -14.27 13.71 1.55
C TYR A 212 -15.08 12.92 0.52
N ASN A 213 -15.65 13.64 -0.46
CA ASN A 213 -16.44 13.05 -1.53
C ASN A 213 -15.88 13.45 -2.89
N ILE A 214 -16.05 12.59 -3.90
CA ILE A 214 -15.76 12.93 -5.31
C ILE A 214 -16.91 12.50 -6.22
N SER A 215 -17.02 13.19 -7.35
CA SER A 215 -17.74 12.76 -8.54
C SER A 215 -16.73 12.38 -9.60
N THR A 216 -17.02 11.31 -10.36
CA THR A 216 -16.09 10.74 -11.34
C THR A 216 -16.72 10.74 -12.73
N VAL A 217 -15.88 10.95 -13.74
CA VAL A 217 -16.22 10.83 -15.14
C VAL A 217 -15.26 9.86 -15.84
N VAL A 218 -15.84 8.88 -16.53
CA VAL A 218 -15.18 8.05 -17.55
C VAL A 218 -16.01 8.20 -18.82
N ALA A 219 -15.69 9.11 -19.73
CA ALA A 219 -16.53 9.32 -20.92
C ALA A 219 -16.32 8.21 -21.97
N PRO A 220 -17.38 7.62 -22.58
CA PRO A 220 -18.82 7.87 -22.37
C PRO A 220 -19.48 6.91 -21.35
N ILE A 221 -18.69 6.17 -20.57
CA ILE A 221 -19.11 5.07 -19.71
C ILE A 221 -19.93 5.53 -18.49
N LEU A 222 -19.43 6.54 -17.78
CA LEU A 222 -20.06 7.03 -16.55
C LEU A 222 -19.75 8.51 -16.34
N ASN A 223 -20.71 9.17 -15.70
CA ASN A 223 -20.59 10.50 -15.13
C ASN A 223 -21.51 10.53 -13.91
N ASN A 224 -20.96 10.26 -12.72
CA ASN A 224 -21.76 10.06 -11.50
C ASN A 224 -21.04 10.48 -10.22
N GLY A 225 -21.82 10.59 -9.15
CA GLY A 225 -21.41 11.06 -7.82
C GLY A 225 -22.51 11.92 -7.19
N PRO A 226 -22.32 12.38 -5.95
CA PRO A 226 -21.13 12.20 -5.11
C PRO A 226 -21.04 10.82 -4.44
N PHE A 227 -19.80 10.34 -4.29
CA PHE A 227 -19.49 9.14 -3.52
C PHE A 227 -18.58 9.46 -2.34
N ASN A 228 -18.79 8.77 -1.21
CA ASN A 228 -17.80 8.79 -0.13
C ASN A 228 -16.51 8.14 -0.64
N ILE A 229 -15.38 8.56 -0.10
CA ILE A 229 -14.12 7.84 -0.29
C ILE A 229 -13.74 7.03 0.94
N GLY A 230 -13.35 5.79 0.70
CA GLY A 230 -12.72 4.91 1.66
C GLY A 230 -11.20 4.93 1.52
N SER A 231 -10.51 4.68 2.61
CA SER A 231 -9.05 4.55 2.66
C SER A 231 -8.63 3.32 3.45
N ILE A 232 -7.50 2.72 3.05
CA ILE A 232 -6.84 1.63 3.75
C ILE A 232 -5.35 1.62 3.42
N GLY A 233 -4.51 1.42 4.43
CA GLY A 233 -3.08 1.22 4.25
C GLY A 233 -2.71 -0.25 4.36
N ILE A 234 -1.69 -0.67 3.63
CA ILE A 234 -1.05 -1.97 3.82
C ILE A 234 0.48 -1.79 3.88
N THR A 235 1.16 -2.53 4.75
CA THR A 235 2.61 -2.47 4.89
C THR A 235 3.25 -3.85 4.75
N LEU A 236 4.38 -3.92 4.07
CA LEU A 236 5.24 -5.09 4.00
C LEU A 236 6.17 -5.13 5.21
N ASP A 237 6.22 -6.28 5.86
CA ASP A 237 7.05 -6.47 7.04
C ASP A 237 8.47 -6.90 6.65
N GLY A 238 9.46 -6.06 7.00
CA GLY A 238 10.88 -6.38 6.88
C GLY A 238 11.47 -6.35 5.47
N ILE A 239 10.68 -6.04 4.43
CA ILE A 239 11.14 -5.96 3.04
C ILE A 239 10.56 -4.74 2.30
N THR A 240 11.09 -4.44 1.11
CA THR A 240 10.53 -3.45 0.18
C THR A 240 10.29 -4.09 -1.19
N THR A 241 9.38 -3.50 -1.96
CA THR A 241 9.18 -3.81 -3.38
C THR A 241 9.10 -2.52 -4.18
N LYS A 242 9.34 -2.60 -5.49
CA LYS A 242 9.05 -1.53 -6.44
C LYS A 242 7.74 -1.74 -7.19
N THR A 243 7.18 -2.96 -7.19
CA THR A 243 6.09 -3.33 -8.09
C THR A 243 4.97 -4.02 -7.32
N LEU A 244 3.75 -3.56 -7.57
CA LEU A 244 2.54 -4.24 -7.15
C LEU A 244 1.81 -4.81 -8.36
N ARG A 245 1.30 -6.04 -8.25
CA ARG A 245 0.21 -6.51 -9.10
C ARG A 245 -1.12 -6.26 -8.42
N LEU A 246 -2.03 -5.60 -9.12
CA LEU A 246 -3.35 -5.22 -8.64
C LEU A 246 -4.39 -5.93 -9.51
N THR A 247 -5.22 -6.77 -8.89
CA THR A 247 -6.22 -7.57 -9.61
C THR A 247 -7.61 -7.34 -9.03
N SER A 248 -8.49 -6.84 -9.89
CA SER A 248 -9.94 -6.80 -9.70
C SER A 248 -10.54 -7.99 -10.42
N SER A 249 -11.40 -8.77 -9.76
CA SER A 249 -12.00 -9.97 -10.35
C SER A 249 -13.38 -10.21 -9.79
N ASN A 250 -14.32 -10.59 -10.65
CA ASN A 250 -15.69 -10.90 -10.27
C ASN A 250 -15.78 -11.86 -9.07
N ASN A 251 -16.12 -11.31 -7.91
CA ASN A 251 -16.28 -12.07 -6.67
C ASN A 251 -17.72 -12.54 -6.42
N ASN A 252 -18.69 -12.09 -7.23
CA ASN A 252 -20.13 -12.29 -7.00
C ASN A 252 -20.83 -13.10 -8.12
N GLY A 253 -20.13 -13.43 -9.21
CA GLY A 253 -20.63 -14.28 -10.29
C GLY A 253 -21.71 -13.66 -11.20
N LEU A 254 -21.84 -12.33 -11.30
CA LEU A 254 -22.95 -11.69 -12.02
C LEU A 254 -22.60 -11.14 -13.40
N ILE A 255 -23.14 -11.76 -14.47
CA ILE A 255 -23.42 -11.15 -15.79
C ILE A 255 -24.51 -12.01 -16.48
N PRO A 256 -25.75 -11.51 -16.74
CA PRO A 256 -26.05 -11.07 -18.12
C PRO A 256 -26.77 -9.70 -18.26
N ASN A 257 -26.35 -8.93 -19.30
CA ASN A 257 -26.79 -7.59 -19.77
C ASN A 257 -26.36 -6.34 -18.96
N ILE A 258 -25.32 -6.49 -18.13
CA ILE A 258 -24.48 -5.51 -17.37
C ILE A 258 -24.79 -4.02 -17.59
N PRO A 259 -25.35 -3.33 -16.58
CA PRO A 259 -24.53 -2.49 -15.69
C PRO A 259 -24.80 -2.77 -14.21
N ASN A 260 -23.79 -3.26 -13.50
CA ASN A 260 -23.67 -3.11 -12.05
C ASN A 260 -22.21 -2.74 -11.78
N ASP A 261 -21.98 -1.45 -11.51
CA ASP A 261 -20.68 -0.77 -11.64
C ASP A 261 -19.91 -0.81 -10.33
N ASN A 262 -19.84 -1.99 -9.74
CA ASN A 262 -19.09 -2.18 -8.52
C ASN A 262 -17.80 -2.90 -8.91
N GLY A 263 -16.71 -2.25 -8.54
CA GLY A 263 -15.36 -2.74 -8.63
C GLY A 263 -14.44 -1.67 -8.06
N PRO A 264 -13.18 -2.03 -7.75
CA PRO A 264 -12.29 -1.08 -7.13
C PRO A 264 -12.09 0.08 -8.09
N ASP A 265 -12.56 1.22 -7.62
CA ASP A 265 -12.42 2.55 -8.19
C ASP A 265 -11.35 3.27 -7.38
N PHE A 266 -10.08 2.97 -7.69
CA PHE A 266 -9.00 3.15 -6.73
C PHE A 266 -7.89 4.11 -7.17
N LYS A 267 -7.25 4.70 -6.15
CA LYS A 267 -5.94 5.36 -6.19
C LYS A 267 -4.97 4.57 -5.31
N VAL A 268 -3.71 4.50 -5.72
CA VAL A 268 -2.63 4.03 -4.85
C VAL A 268 -1.46 5.00 -4.88
N VAL A 269 -0.92 5.29 -3.71
CA VAL A 269 0.42 5.89 -3.55
C VAL A 269 1.21 5.08 -2.54
N ALA A 270 2.52 5.22 -2.53
CA ALA A 270 3.39 4.49 -1.63
C ALA A 270 4.30 5.42 -0.84
N ALA A 271 4.90 4.89 0.22
CA ALA A 271 5.98 5.53 0.93
C ALA A 271 6.96 4.47 1.44
N LYS A 272 8.20 4.90 1.65
CA LYS A 272 9.16 4.14 2.44
C LYS A 272 9.05 4.60 3.88
N VAL A 273 8.42 3.78 4.72
CA VAL A 273 8.25 4.07 6.16
C VAL A 273 9.21 3.21 6.95
N GLU A 274 10.07 3.84 7.74
CA GLU A 274 10.95 3.11 8.65
C GLU A 274 10.11 2.40 9.72
N VAL A 275 10.17 1.06 9.71
CA VAL A 275 9.59 0.21 10.76
C VAL A 275 10.38 0.47 12.03
N VAL A 276 9.84 1.30 12.92
CA VAL A 276 10.41 1.47 14.25
C VAL A 276 9.80 0.38 15.13
N PRO A 277 10.61 -0.53 15.70
CA PRO A 277 10.11 -1.60 16.55
C PRO A 277 9.28 -1.01 17.68
N GLU A 278 8.09 -1.55 17.91
CA GLU A 278 7.27 -1.08 19.02
C GLU A 278 8.00 -1.27 20.36
N PRO A 279 7.79 -0.38 21.35
CA PRO A 279 8.46 -0.44 22.65
C PRO A 279 8.33 -1.82 23.34
N THR A 280 7.24 -2.53 23.09
CA THR A 280 6.97 -3.88 23.62
C THR A 280 7.97 -4.93 23.13
N THR A 281 8.46 -4.81 21.89
CA THR A 281 9.49 -5.68 21.32
C THR A 281 10.84 -5.48 22.03
N ILE A 282 11.15 -4.23 22.36
CA ILE A 282 12.37 -3.87 23.11
C ILE A 282 12.29 -4.42 24.55
N VAL A 283 11.12 -4.32 25.20
CA VAL A 283 10.89 -4.89 26.53
C VAL A 283 11.01 -6.43 26.52
N GLY A 284 10.46 -7.11 25.51
CA GLY A 284 10.57 -8.57 25.38
C GLY A 284 12.02 -9.06 25.28
N VAL A 285 12.86 -8.39 24.48
CA VAL A 285 14.30 -8.69 24.35
C VAL A 285 15.06 -8.41 25.65
N LEU A 286 14.73 -7.31 26.35
CA LEU A 286 15.34 -6.97 27.65
C LEU A 286 14.97 -7.97 28.76
N VAL A 287 13.74 -8.47 28.78
CA VAL A 287 13.31 -9.46 29.78
C VAL A 287 13.94 -10.83 29.51
N ALA A 288 14.03 -11.27 28.26
CA ALA A 288 14.67 -12.53 27.88
C ALA A 288 16.18 -12.53 28.19
N SER A 289 16.86 -11.41 27.94
CA SER A 289 18.29 -11.25 28.26
C SER A 289 18.53 -11.12 29.77
N GLY A 290 17.64 -10.46 30.52
CA GLY A 290 17.69 -10.38 31.98
C GLY A 290 17.53 -11.73 32.69
N LEU A 291 16.61 -12.59 32.22
CA LEU A 291 16.39 -13.93 32.78
C LEU A 291 17.58 -14.88 32.55
N GLY A 292 18.25 -14.77 31.39
CA GLY A 292 19.44 -15.58 31.08
C GLY A 292 20.64 -15.30 32.01
N ILE A 293 20.79 -14.06 32.47
CA ILE A 293 21.86 -13.66 33.41
C ILE A 293 21.56 -14.16 34.83
N ILE A 294 20.30 -14.12 35.26
CA ILE A 294 19.87 -14.58 36.60
C ILE A 294 19.99 -16.10 36.73
N LEU A 295 19.66 -16.86 35.69
CA LEU A 295 19.78 -18.33 35.69
C LEU A 295 21.25 -18.79 35.68
N LYS A 296 22.17 -18.06 35.05
CA LYS A 296 23.61 -18.35 35.12
C LYS A 296 24.21 -18.09 36.49
N ARG A 297 23.74 -17.08 37.24
CA ARG A 297 24.24 -16.77 38.59
C ARG A 297 23.90 -17.85 39.63
N LYS A 298 22.81 -18.61 39.45
CA LYS A 298 22.42 -19.68 40.39
C LYS A 298 23.22 -20.98 40.25
N ARG A 299 24.02 -21.15 39.19
CA ARG A 299 24.82 -22.37 38.97
C ARG A 299 26.24 -22.31 39.54
N THR A 300 26.67 -21.18 40.11
CA THR A 300 28.05 -20.97 40.58
C THR A 300 28.19 -20.83 42.09
N VAL A 301 27.20 -21.26 42.87
CA VAL A 301 27.33 -21.34 44.34
C VAL A 301 26.90 -22.72 44.82
N THR A 302 27.85 -23.62 44.95
CA THR A 302 27.82 -24.71 45.94
C THR A 302 29.29 -25.01 46.30
N PRO A 303 29.63 -25.09 47.60
CA PRO A 303 31.01 -25.11 48.11
C PRO A 303 31.80 -26.38 47.72
#